data_AF-A0A2V5UK63-F1
#
_entry.id   AF-A0A2V5UK63-F1
#
_cell.length_a   1.000
_cell.length_b   1.000
_cell.length_c   1.000
_cell.angle_alpha   90.00
_cell.angle_beta   90.00
_cell.angle_gamma   90.00
#
_symmetry.space_group_name_H-M   'P 1'
#
loop_
_entity.id
_entity.type
_entity.pdbx_description
1 polymer ?
#
loop_
_entity_poly.entity_id
_entity_poly.type
_entity_poly.pdbx_seq_one_letter_code
_entity_poly.pdbx_strand_id
1 'polypeptide(L)'
;MQQSFERLAIDSHSNARRGRLTTAHGEIDTPTFMPVGTQGSVKGVSPRELHELNAQIVLGNTYHLFVRPGLDVLKHFGGLHNFMNWDGPILTDSGGYQIVSLAKLRKITEQGVEFQNHIDGARAFISPQIAMEIQPLLRSDIAMGLDECVPYPCQYDYAAQSAEMTTRWAKRCREWKQRNVEMAKPEFADSMLFGIVQGGTFEDLRKESAQAIVDLDFNGYAIGGVSVGEPEEEMMRAVEWAEPFLPGNKPRYAMGL
;
A
#
# COMPACT_ATOMS: atom_id res chain seq x y z
N MET A 1 -3.61 24.56 -0.96
CA MET A 1 -3.71 23.23 -0.34
C MET A 1 -2.42 22.99 0.41
N GLN A 2 -2.50 22.72 1.72
CA GLN A 2 -1.33 22.40 2.54
C GLN A 2 -0.72 21.11 1.98
N GLN A 3 0.61 21.10 1.75
CA GLN A 3 1.27 19.89 1.28
C GLN A 3 1.17 18.82 2.35
N SER A 4 0.71 17.63 1.98
CA SER A 4 0.49 16.52 2.91
C SER A 4 1.80 16.01 3.54
N PHE A 5 2.94 16.21 2.87
CA PHE A 5 4.28 15.82 3.33
C PHE A 5 5.24 17.00 3.31
N GLU A 6 5.95 17.20 4.41
CA GLU A 6 7.01 18.18 4.58
C GLU A 6 8.35 17.48 4.80
N ARG A 7 9.38 17.86 4.03
CA ARG A 7 10.75 17.38 4.24
C ARG A 7 11.49 18.36 5.16
N LEU A 8 11.70 17.97 6.40
CA LEU A 8 12.27 18.80 7.47
C LEU A 8 13.79 18.89 7.41
N ALA A 9 14.47 17.80 7.05
CA ALA A 9 15.93 17.78 6.92
C ALA A 9 16.38 16.68 5.95
N ILE A 10 17.60 16.86 5.42
CA ILE A 10 18.34 15.86 4.66
C ILE A 10 19.73 15.79 5.27
N ASP A 11 20.27 14.59 5.40
CA ASP A 11 21.65 14.40 5.82
C ASP A 11 22.63 14.86 4.73
N SER A 12 23.74 15.48 5.11
CA SER A 12 24.72 16.00 4.14
C SER A 12 25.63 14.93 3.53
N HIS A 13 25.61 13.71 4.07
CA HIS A 13 26.54 12.63 3.71
C HIS A 13 25.83 11.38 3.18
N SER A 14 24.50 11.37 3.15
CA SER A 14 23.69 10.23 2.75
C SER A 14 22.35 10.67 2.15
N ASN A 15 21.56 9.72 1.65
CA ASN A 15 20.22 9.97 1.14
C ASN A 15 19.14 9.99 2.24
N ALA A 16 19.53 9.97 3.51
CA ALA A 16 18.59 9.94 4.64
C ALA A 16 17.78 11.24 4.72
N ARG A 17 16.49 11.12 5.04
CA ARG A 17 15.55 12.24 5.12
C ARG A 17 14.79 12.19 6.43
N ARG A 18 14.63 13.35 7.07
CA ARG A 18 13.63 13.58 8.10
C ARG A 18 12.47 14.33 7.48
N GLY A 19 11.26 13.92 7.79
CA GLY A 19 10.05 14.53 7.25
C GLY A 19 8.86 14.37 8.18
N ARG A 20 7.72 14.93 7.77
CA ARG A 20 6.45 14.84 8.46
C ARG A 20 5.32 14.67 7.46
N LEU A 21 4.48 13.67 7.68
CA LEU A 21 3.27 13.41 6.91
C LEU A 21 2.06 13.78 7.78
N THR A 22 1.17 14.63 7.27
CA THR A 22 -0.07 15.02 7.95
C THR A 22 -1.24 14.28 7.32
N THR A 23 -1.94 13.45 8.09
CA THR A 23 -3.13 12.71 7.66
C THR A 23 -4.40 13.24 8.34
N ALA A 24 -5.56 12.64 8.05
CA ALA A 24 -6.81 13.01 8.68
C ALA A 24 -6.85 12.68 10.18
N HIS A 25 -6.14 11.62 10.61
CA HIS A 25 -6.10 11.15 11.99
C HIS A 25 -4.78 11.42 12.73
N GLY A 26 -3.85 12.20 12.17
CA GLY A 26 -2.66 12.63 12.91
C GLY A 26 -1.45 12.96 12.06
N GLU A 27 -0.37 13.38 12.74
CA GLU A 27 0.94 13.61 12.13
C GLU A 27 1.84 12.38 12.34
N ILE A 28 2.67 12.09 11.34
CA ILE A 28 3.65 11.00 11.36
C ILE A 28 5.02 11.61 11.05
N ASP A 29 5.96 11.51 11.98
CA ASP A 29 7.35 11.86 11.73
C ASP A 29 8.04 10.71 10.98
N THR A 30 8.78 11.03 9.92
CA THR A 30 9.51 10.04 9.11
C THR A 30 11.02 10.18 9.31
N PRO A 31 11.81 9.08 9.37
CA PRO A 31 11.40 7.70 9.12
C PRO A 31 10.51 7.10 10.22
N THR A 32 9.53 6.28 9.83
CA THR A 32 8.62 5.58 10.75
C THR A 32 8.58 4.10 10.43
N PHE A 33 8.36 3.28 11.46
CA PHE A 33 7.98 1.88 11.33
C PHE A 33 6.47 1.76 11.53
N MET A 34 5.82 0.82 10.84
CA MET A 34 4.38 0.57 10.93
C MET A 34 4.11 -0.82 11.50
N PRO A 35 3.66 -0.94 12.77
CA PRO A 35 3.17 -2.22 13.29
C PRO A 35 2.03 -2.77 12.44
N VAL A 36 2.12 -4.06 12.09
CA VAL A 36 1.17 -4.70 11.17
C VAL A 36 -0.01 -5.32 11.92
N GLY A 37 -1.20 -4.81 11.63
CA GLY A 37 -2.49 -5.33 12.06
C GLY A 37 -3.14 -6.21 10.98
N THR A 38 -3.17 -7.53 11.21
CA THR A 38 -3.68 -8.48 10.19
C THR A 38 -5.20 -8.61 10.19
N GLN A 39 -5.85 -8.64 11.36
CA GLN A 39 -7.30 -8.85 11.48
C GLN A 39 -7.93 -7.84 12.45
N GLY A 40 -7.61 -6.57 12.26
CA GLY A 40 -8.04 -5.50 13.17
C GLY A 40 -7.33 -5.56 14.53
N SER A 41 -6.13 -6.13 14.58
CA SER A 41 -5.27 -6.10 15.76
C SER A 41 -3.81 -6.35 15.37
N VAL A 42 -2.90 -5.67 16.07
CA VAL A 42 -1.48 -6.01 16.10
C VAL A 42 -1.33 -7.19 17.07
N LYS A 43 -0.76 -8.30 16.59
CA LYS A 43 -0.76 -9.55 17.37
C LYS A 43 0.03 -9.39 18.68
N GLY A 44 -0.64 -9.67 19.79
CA GLY A 44 -0.04 -9.64 21.12
C GLY A 44 0.18 -8.23 21.69
N VAL A 45 -0.33 -7.18 21.04
CA VAL A 45 -0.15 -5.79 21.47
C VAL A 45 -1.51 -5.08 21.43
N SER A 46 -1.93 -4.53 22.56
CA SER A 46 -3.14 -3.72 22.67
C SER A 46 -2.95 -2.31 22.09
N PRO A 47 -4.02 -1.61 21.68
CA PRO A 47 -3.89 -0.21 21.23
C PRO A 47 -3.22 0.70 22.26
N ARG A 48 -3.46 0.47 23.55
CA ARG A 48 -2.78 1.18 24.64
C ARG A 48 -1.26 1.01 24.57
N GLU A 49 -0.78 -0.22 24.40
CA GLU A 49 0.66 -0.50 24.30
C GLU A 49 1.26 0.13 23.03
N LEU A 50 0.51 0.20 21.93
CA LEU A 50 0.96 0.92 20.73
C LEU A 50 1.20 2.40 21.01
N HIS A 51 0.31 3.06 21.78
CA HIS A 51 0.52 4.44 22.23
C HIS A 51 1.72 4.57 23.17
N GLU A 52 1.88 3.65 24.12
CA GLU A 52 3.02 3.63 25.05
C GLU A 52 4.36 3.46 24.30
N LEU A 53 4.35 2.75 23.16
CA LEU A 53 5.48 2.60 22.25
C LEU A 53 5.66 3.77 21.27
N ASN A 54 4.80 4.79 21.33
CA ASN A 54 4.78 5.94 20.43
C ASN A 54 4.62 5.55 18.94
N ALA A 55 3.90 4.47 18.64
CA ALA A 55 3.50 4.19 17.27
C ALA A 55 2.64 5.37 16.75
N GLN A 56 3.02 5.95 15.62
CA GLN A 56 2.29 7.07 15.00
C GLN A 56 1.36 6.60 13.88
N ILE A 57 1.46 5.34 13.46
CA ILE A 57 0.70 4.76 12.36
C ILE A 57 0.74 3.24 12.47
N VAL A 58 -0.32 2.57 12.03
CA VAL A 58 -0.37 1.10 11.87
C VAL A 58 -0.70 0.72 10.43
N LEU A 59 -0.31 -0.49 10.03
CA LEU A 59 -0.69 -1.08 8.75
C LEU A 59 -1.87 -2.05 8.94
N GLY A 60 -2.99 -1.80 8.29
CA GLY A 60 -4.13 -2.72 8.21
C GLY A 60 -4.07 -3.60 6.97
N ASN A 61 -4.24 -4.92 7.14
CA ASN A 61 -4.26 -5.84 6.01
C ASN A 61 -5.66 -5.97 5.38
N THR A 62 -5.83 -5.41 4.17
CA THR A 62 -7.12 -5.38 3.48
C THR A 62 -7.63 -6.76 3.13
N TYR A 63 -6.76 -7.67 2.68
CA TYR A 63 -7.16 -9.03 2.30
C TYR A 63 -7.80 -9.77 3.47
N HIS A 64 -7.13 -9.78 4.62
CA HIS A 64 -7.61 -10.48 5.79
C HIS A 64 -8.89 -9.84 6.34
N LEU A 65 -8.97 -8.52 6.41
CA LEU A 65 -10.16 -7.79 6.84
C LEU A 65 -11.37 -8.03 5.92
N PHE A 66 -11.14 -8.08 4.60
CA PHE A 66 -12.14 -8.39 3.59
C PHE A 66 -12.67 -9.82 3.72
N VAL A 67 -11.78 -10.78 3.96
CA VAL A 67 -12.15 -12.19 4.12
C VAL A 67 -12.85 -12.44 5.46
N ARG A 68 -12.31 -11.88 6.55
CA ARG A 68 -12.85 -12.01 7.91
C ARG A 68 -12.28 -10.89 8.80
N PRO A 69 -13.13 -10.02 9.38
CA PRO A 69 -14.55 -10.24 9.66
C PRO A 69 -15.51 -9.94 8.50
N GLY A 70 -15.01 -9.38 7.40
CA GLY A 70 -15.83 -8.94 6.27
C GLY A 70 -16.26 -7.49 6.38
N LEU A 71 -16.58 -6.88 5.23
CA LEU A 71 -16.86 -5.45 5.14
C LEU A 71 -18.14 -5.02 5.87
N ASP A 72 -19.15 -5.88 5.94
CA ASP A 72 -20.41 -5.56 6.63
C ASP A 72 -20.19 -5.34 8.14
N VAL A 73 -19.32 -6.15 8.75
CA VAL A 73 -18.94 -5.97 10.16
C VAL A 73 -18.17 -4.68 10.33
N LEU A 74 -17.15 -4.42 9.50
CA LEU A 74 -16.34 -3.21 9.59
C LEU A 74 -17.19 -1.96 9.38
N LYS A 75 -18.16 -2.01 8.46
CA LYS A 75 -19.15 -0.96 8.24
C LYS A 75 -20.06 -0.75 9.45
N HIS A 76 -20.49 -1.82 10.11
CA HIS A 76 -21.30 -1.72 11.33
C HIS A 76 -20.57 -0.96 12.45
N PHE A 77 -19.25 -1.15 12.59
CA PHE A 77 -18.42 -0.40 13.53
C PHE A 77 -18.02 1.00 13.02
N GLY A 78 -18.37 1.36 11.78
CA GLY A 78 -18.04 2.67 11.19
C GLY A 78 -16.59 2.78 10.71
N GLY A 79 -15.92 1.66 10.45
CA GLY A 79 -14.55 1.60 9.92
C GLY A 79 -13.57 0.88 10.84
N LEU A 80 -12.31 0.77 10.38
CA LEU A 80 -11.30 -0.02 11.06
C LEU A 80 -10.85 0.61 12.38
N HIS A 81 -10.72 1.93 12.45
CA HIS A 81 -10.36 2.67 13.67
C HIS A 81 -11.22 2.28 14.87
N ASN A 82 -12.54 2.36 14.74
CA ASN A 82 -13.49 1.99 15.79
C ASN A 82 -13.48 0.49 16.07
N PHE A 83 -13.36 -0.34 15.02
CA PHE A 83 -13.33 -1.79 15.17
C PHE A 83 -12.13 -2.27 16.00
N MET A 84 -10.95 -1.68 15.78
CA MET A 84 -9.72 -2.05 16.49
C MET A 84 -9.38 -1.15 17.69
N ASN A 85 -10.21 -0.13 17.95
CA ASN A 85 -10.00 0.90 18.97
C ASN A 85 -8.63 1.59 18.84
N TRP A 86 -8.32 2.06 17.63
CA TRP A 86 -7.12 2.84 17.28
C TRP A 86 -7.53 4.18 16.68
N ASP A 87 -7.10 5.28 17.28
CA ASP A 87 -7.47 6.64 16.88
C ASP A 87 -6.39 7.37 16.06
N GLY A 88 -5.21 6.76 15.90
CA GLY A 88 -4.14 7.29 15.06
C GLY A 88 -4.25 6.89 13.58
N PRO A 89 -3.33 7.37 12.74
CA PRO A 89 -3.29 7.05 11.31
C PRO A 89 -3.26 5.55 10.98
N ILE A 90 -3.92 5.17 9.89
CA ILE A 90 -3.90 3.82 9.32
C ILE A 90 -3.47 3.84 7.84
N LEU A 91 -2.47 3.05 7.48
CA LEU A 91 -2.22 2.64 6.09
C LEU A 91 -2.88 1.30 5.84
N THR A 92 -3.63 1.14 4.74
CA THR A 92 -4.10 -0.18 4.30
C THR A 92 -3.40 -0.62 3.04
N ASP A 93 -2.94 -1.88 3.01
CA ASP A 93 -2.45 -2.47 1.77
C ASP A 93 -3.59 -2.70 0.76
N SER A 94 -3.25 -3.01 -0.49
CA SER A 94 -4.24 -3.29 -1.53
C SER A 94 -4.82 -4.71 -1.45
N GLY A 95 -4.19 -5.58 -0.66
CA GLY A 95 -4.43 -7.02 -0.64
C GLY A 95 -3.78 -7.80 -1.79
N GLY A 96 -3.14 -7.14 -2.76
CA GLY A 96 -2.54 -7.78 -3.94
C GLY A 96 -1.55 -8.89 -3.58
N TYR A 97 -0.59 -8.59 -2.72
CA TYR A 97 0.42 -9.56 -2.27
C TYR A 97 -0.19 -10.81 -1.61
N GLN A 98 -1.18 -10.64 -0.74
CA GLN A 98 -1.81 -11.75 -0.01
C GLN A 98 -2.67 -12.62 -0.93
N ILE A 99 -3.33 -12.01 -1.91
CA ILE A 99 -4.05 -12.78 -2.94
C ILE A 99 -3.05 -13.62 -3.74
N VAL A 100 -1.89 -13.06 -4.09
CA VAL A 100 -0.86 -13.79 -4.84
C VAL A 100 -0.18 -14.88 -3.99
N SER A 101 0.11 -14.61 -2.72
CA SER A 101 0.86 -15.54 -1.85
C SER A 101 0.00 -16.60 -1.17
N LEU A 102 -1.23 -16.27 -0.75
CA LEU A 102 -2.09 -17.16 0.04
C LEU A 102 -3.14 -17.90 -0.79
N ALA A 103 -3.59 -17.33 -1.92
CA ALA A 103 -4.58 -18.00 -2.75
C ALA A 103 -3.90 -19.01 -3.69
N LYS A 104 -3.98 -20.30 -3.35
CA LYS A 104 -3.52 -21.41 -4.20
C LYS A 104 -4.22 -21.41 -5.57
N LEU A 105 -5.50 -21.07 -5.59
CA LEU A 105 -6.31 -20.94 -6.79
C LEU A 105 -6.60 -19.46 -7.03
N ARG A 106 -5.84 -18.88 -7.95
CA ARG A 106 -5.95 -17.48 -8.36
C ARG A 106 -5.81 -17.35 -9.87
N LYS A 107 -6.46 -16.34 -10.43
CA LYS A 107 -6.34 -15.96 -11.83
C LYS A 107 -6.19 -14.46 -11.91
N ILE A 108 -5.03 -14.03 -12.41
CA ILE A 108 -4.71 -12.62 -12.61
C ILE A 108 -5.05 -12.28 -14.06
N THR A 109 -5.77 -11.19 -14.26
CA THR A 109 -6.18 -10.69 -15.57
C THR A 109 -6.14 -9.17 -15.57
N GLU A 110 -6.17 -8.52 -16.73
CA GLU A 110 -6.22 -7.06 -16.79
C GLU A 110 -7.38 -6.46 -15.96
N GLN A 111 -8.49 -7.18 -15.74
CA GLN A 111 -9.61 -6.67 -14.94
C GLN A 111 -9.36 -6.63 -13.43
N GLY A 112 -8.47 -7.49 -12.94
CA GLY A 112 -8.22 -7.71 -11.52
C GLY A 112 -7.85 -9.16 -11.24
N VAL A 113 -7.98 -9.56 -9.98
CA VAL A 113 -7.61 -10.89 -9.50
C VAL A 113 -8.84 -11.65 -9.00
N GLU A 114 -9.10 -12.79 -9.62
CA GLU A 114 -10.05 -13.79 -9.12
C GLU A 114 -9.29 -14.75 -8.19
N PHE A 115 -9.87 -15.08 -7.04
CA PHE A 115 -9.27 -16.02 -6.09
C PHE A 115 -10.33 -16.78 -5.29
N GLN A 116 -9.91 -17.89 -4.67
CA GLN A 116 -10.73 -18.56 -3.66
C GLN A 116 -10.33 -18.11 -2.26
N ASN A 117 -11.33 -17.78 -1.45
CA ASN A 117 -11.16 -17.49 -0.04
C ASN A 117 -10.57 -18.73 0.66
N HIS A 118 -9.47 -18.53 1.39
CA HIS A 118 -8.78 -19.62 2.09
C HIS A 118 -9.55 -20.16 3.31
N ILE A 119 -10.59 -19.46 3.76
CA ILE A 119 -11.40 -19.87 4.92
C ILE A 119 -12.55 -20.79 4.50
N ASP A 120 -13.35 -20.39 3.51
CA ASP A 120 -14.59 -21.08 3.13
C ASP A 120 -14.61 -21.60 1.67
N GLY A 121 -13.56 -21.30 0.89
CA GLY A 121 -13.46 -21.70 -0.52
C GLY A 121 -14.33 -20.87 -1.48
N ALA A 122 -15.05 -19.87 -1.00
CA ALA A 122 -15.88 -19.01 -1.86
C ALA A 122 -15.01 -18.26 -2.88
N ARG A 123 -15.52 -18.12 -4.11
CA ARG A 123 -14.84 -17.31 -5.13
C ARG A 123 -15.04 -15.83 -4.81
N ALA A 124 -13.94 -15.09 -4.88
CA ALA A 124 -13.90 -13.64 -4.70
C ALA A 124 -13.13 -13.00 -5.87
N PHE A 125 -13.38 -11.71 -6.07
CA PHE A 125 -12.74 -10.91 -7.10
C PHE A 125 -12.39 -9.54 -6.56
N ILE A 126 -11.15 -9.11 -6.77
CA ILE A 126 -10.68 -7.76 -6.44
C ILE A 126 -10.12 -7.12 -7.71
N SER A 127 -10.76 -6.01 -8.12
CA SER A 127 -10.29 -5.11 -9.16
C SER A 127 -9.65 -3.86 -8.54
N PRO A 128 -8.91 -3.04 -9.33
CA PRO A 128 -8.47 -1.72 -8.91
C PRO A 128 -9.59 -0.87 -8.29
N GLN A 129 -10.79 -0.90 -8.87
CA GLN A 129 -11.95 -0.16 -8.38
C GLN A 129 -12.46 -0.71 -7.04
N ILE A 130 -12.61 -2.03 -6.92
CA ILE A 130 -13.06 -2.67 -5.67
C ILE A 130 -12.05 -2.40 -4.54
N ALA A 131 -10.74 -2.49 -4.81
CA ALA A 131 -9.71 -2.14 -3.83
C ALA A 131 -9.84 -0.68 -3.35
N MET A 132 -10.21 0.24 -4.25
CA MET A 132 -10.48 1.64 -3.91
C MET A 132 -11.85 1.88 -3.27
N GLU A 133 -12.78 0.93 -3.30
CA GLU A 133 -14.04 0.99 -2.54
C GLU A 133 -13.87 0.43 -1.12
N ILE A 134 -13.05 -0.60 -0.96
CA ILE A 134 -12.80 -1.26 0.33
C ILE A 134 -12.06 -0.30 1.27
N GLN A 135 -10.96 0.31 0.83
CA GLN A 135 -10.09 1.07 1.72
C GLN A 135 -10.77 2.32 2.35
N PRO A 136 -11.61 3.09 1.65
CA PRO A 136 -12.43 4.14 2.28
C PRO A 136 -13.44 3.62 3.29
N LEU A 137 -14.03 2.43 3.09
CA LEU A 137 -14.90 1.77 4.07
C LEU A 137 -14.10 1.42 5.35
N LEU A 138 -12.84 1.01 5.19
CA LEU A 138 -11.90 0.81 6.30
C LEU A 138 -11.48 2.13 6.97
N ARG A 139 -11.76 3.29 6.35
CA ARG A 139 -11.40 4.64 6.80
C ARG A 139 -9.89 4.89 6.82
N SER A 140 -9.15 4.28 5.90
CA SER A 140 -7.69 4.44 5.82
C SER A 140 -7.24 5.87 5.56
N ASP A 141 -6.21 6.32 6.26
CA ASP A 141 -5.49 7.57 5.99
C ASP A 141 -4.61 7.48 4.74
N ILE A 142 -4.02 6.30 4.51
CA ILE A 142 -3.19 6.03 3.35
C ILE A 142 -3.67 4.73 2.69
N ALA A 143 -4.19 4.85 1.47
CA ALA A 143 -4.56 3.72 0.66
C ALA A 143 -3.42 3.34 -0.30
N MET A 144 -3.19 2.05 -0.47
CA MET A 144 -2.27 1.52 -1.48
C MET A 144 -3.03 1.16 -2.76
N GLY A 145 -2.49 1.55 -3.92
CA GLY A 145 -3.00 1.10 -5.21
C GLY A 145 -2.88 -0.41 -5.37
N LEU A 146 -3.81 -1.03 -6.11
CA LEU A 146 -3.69 -2.46 -6.43
C LEU A 146 -2.53 -2.69 -7.40
N ASP A 147 -1.72 -3.68 -7.10
CA ASP A 147 -0.54 -4.09 -7.86
C ASP A 147 -0.48 -5.62 -8.00
N GLU A 148 0.39 -6.09 -8.88
CA GLU A 148 0.81 -7.49 -8.92
C GLU A 148 2.25 -7.59 -8.40
N CYS A 149 2.40 -8.29 -7.27
CA CYS A 149 3.72 -8.59 -6.72
C CYS A 149 4.24 -9.89 -7.34
N VAL A 150 5.31 -9.79 -8.14
CA VAL A 150 5.97 -10.97 -8.72
C VAL A 150 6.73 -11.77 -7.66
N PRO A 151 6.82 -13.11 -7.80
CA PRO A 151 7.62 -13.94 -6.90
C PRO A 151 9.12 -13.78 -7.19
N TYR A 152 9.94 -14.20 -6.25
CA TYR A 152 11.38 -14.39 -6.46
C TYR A 152 11.76 -15.87 -6.42
N PRO A 153 12.57 -16.37 -7.38
CA PRO A 153 12.97 -15.70 -8.62
C PRO A 153 11.83 -15.61 -9.64
N CYS A 154 11.90 -14.67 -10.58
CA CYS A 154 10.99 -14.61 -11.73
C CYS A 154 11.74 -14.34 -13.05
N GLN A 155 11.10 -14.67 -14.17
CA GLN A 155 11.62 -14.38 -15.51
C GLN A 155 11.41 -12.90 -15.83
N TYR A 156 12.35 -12.31 -16.57
CA TYR A 156 12.32 -10.91 -16.98
C TYR A 156 11.01 -10.52 -17.67
N ASP A 157 10.58 -11.28 -18.68
CA ASP A 157 9.36 -10.97 -19.44
C ASP A 157 8.11 -10.97 -18.56
N TYR A 158 8.05 -11.85 -17.55
CA TYR A 158 6.94 -11.87 -16.60
C TYR A 158 6.97 -10.65 -15.67
N ALA A 159 8.16 -10.28 -15.17
CA ALA A 159 8.33 -9.07 -14.36
C ALA A 159 7.96 -7.80 -15.14
N ALA A 160 8.34 -7.70 -16.42
CA ALA A 160 8.00 -6.58 -17.29
C ALA A 160 6.47 -6.47 -17.49
N GLN A 161 5.82 -7.56 -17.88
CA GLN A 161 4.36 -7.60 -18.06
C GLN A 161 3.61 -7.23 -16.77
N SER A 162 4.09 -7.70 -15.62
CA SER A 162 3.51 -7.43 -14.31
C SER A 162 3.68 -5.96 -13.88
N ALA A 163 4.84 -5.36 -14.13
CA ALA A 163 5.10 -3.95 -13.86
C ALA A 163 4.23 -3.02 -14.74
N GLU A 164 4.05 -3.37 -16.02
CA GLU A 164 3.14 -2.64 -16.90
C GLU A 164 1.69 -2.75 -16.45
N MET A 165 1.23 -3.96 -16.07
CA MET A 165 -0.13 -4.17 -15.57
C MET A 165 -0.36 -3.39 -14.26
N THR A 166 0.62 -3.41 -13.35
CA THR A 166 0.60 -2.60 -12.12
C THR A 166 0.44 -1.11 -12.45
N THR A 167 1.14 -0.61 -13.47
CA THR A 167 0.98 0.79 -13.92
C THR A 167 -0.43 1.07 -14.43
N ARG A 168 -1.01 0.18 -15.25
CA ARG A 168 -2.40 0.33 -15.74
C ARG A 168 -3.42 0.26 -14.61
N TRP A 169 -3.22 -0.62 -13.63
CA TRP A 169 -4.06 -0.72 -12.43
C TRP A 169 -3.93 0.50 -11.52
N ALA A 170 -2.72 1.02 -11.33
CA ALA A 170 -2.46 2.24 -10.56
C ALA A 170 -3.21 3.43 -11.18
N LYS A 171 -3.16 3.59 -12.51
CA LYS A 171 -3.94 4.60 -13.23
C LYS A 171 -5.44 4.46 -12.96
N ARG A 172 -5.99 3.24 -13.03
CA ARG A 172 -7.41 2.98 -12.72
C ARG A 172 -7.77 3.29 -11.27
N CYS A 173 -6.89 2.98 -10.31
CA CYS A 173 -7.09 3.33 -8.90
C CYS A 173 -7.20 4.86 -8.73
N ARG A 174 -6.26 5.61 -9.32
CA ARG A 174 -6.24 7.07 -9.27
C ARG A 174 -7.49 7.68 -9.89
N GLU A 175 -7.85 7.27 -11.11
CA GLU A 175 -9.03 7.78 -11.80
C GLU A 175 -10.32 7.47 -11.02
N TRP A 176 -10.42 6.28 -10.41
CA TRP A 176 -11.55 5.91 -9.59
C TRP A 176 -11.68 6.80 -8.35
N LYS A 177 -10.57 7.00 -7.63
CA LYS A 177 -10.53 7.89 -6.45
C LYS A 177 -10.93 9.31 -6.85
N GLN A 178 -10.32 9.86 -7.91
CA GLN A 178 -10.59 11.22 -8.37
C GLN A 178 -12.08 11.43 -8.69
N ARG A 179 -12.69 10.52 -9.45
CA ARG A 179 -14.14 10.60 -9.77
C ARG A 179 -15.01 10.58 -8.51
N ASN A 180 -14.68 9.76 -7.52
CA ASN A 180 -15.47 9.68 -6.28
C ASN A 180 -15.29 10.93 -5.40
N VAL A 181 -14.11 11.56 -5.40
CA VAL A 181 -13.90 12.88 -4.77
C VAL A 181 -14.74 13.96 -5.47
N GLU A 182 -14.76 13.98 -6.80
CA GLU A 182 -15.58 14.92 -7.59
C GLU A 182 -17.09 14.74 -7.35
N MET A 183 -17.52 13.51 -7.06
CA MET A 183 -18.89 13.19 -6.62
C MET A 183 -19.16 13.51 -5.14
N ALA A 184 -18.25 14.21 -4.47
CA ALA A 184 -18.36 14.65 -3.08
C ALA A 184 -18.60 13.50 -2.07
N LYS A 185 -17.96 12.34 -2.28
CA LYS A 185 -17.89 11.28 -1.27
C LYS A 185 -16.77 11.61 -0.27
N PRO A 186 -17.08 12.10 0.93
CA PRO A 186 -16.08 12.65 1.86
C PRO A 186 -15.02 11.61 2.24
N GLU A 187 -15.38 10.34 2.37
CA GLU A 187 -14.47 9.24 2.72
C GLU A 187 -13.33 9.02 1.71
N PHE A 188 -13.47 9.50 0.47
CA PHE A 188 -12.41 9.44 -0.55
C PHE A 188 -11.49 10.67 -0.52
N ALA A 189 -11.99 11.81 -0.03
CA ALA A 189 -11.24 13.07 0.00
C ALA A 189 -10.20 13.08 1.13
N ASP A 190 -10.49 12.41 2.23
CA ASP A 190 -9.67 12.41 3.45
C ASP A 190 -8.46 11.45 3.37
N SER A 191 -8.48 10.48 2.46
CA SER A 191 -7.40 9.49 2.31
C SER A 191 -6.35 9.94 1.31
N MET A 192 -5.09 9.56 1.53
CA MET A 192 -4.01 9.61 0.53
C MET A 192 -4.02 8.34 -0.32
N LEU A 193 -3.46 8.41 -1.53
CA LEU A 193 -3.26 7.23 -2.39
C LEU A 193 -1.80 7.15 -2.81
N PHE A 194 -1.17 6.01 -2.53
CA PHE A 194 0.21 5.74 -2.90
C PHE A 194 0.26 4.78 -4.10
N GLY A 195 1.14 5.09 -5.05
CA GLY A 195 1.49 4.19 -6.15
C GLY A 195 2.58 3.22 -5.74
N ILE A 196 2.64 2.05 -6.37
CA ILE A 196 3.63 1.00 -6.06
C ILE A 196 4.52 0.78 -7.28
N VAL A 197 5.82 0.93 -7.08
CA VAL A 197 6.85 0.58 -8.06
C VAL A 197 7.15 -0.91 -7.98
N GLN A 198 7.09 -1.58 -9.13
CA GLN A 198 7.43 -2.99 -9.30
C GLN A 198 8.66 -3.14 -10.21
N GLY A 199 9.02 -4.37 -10.60
CA GLY A 199 10.15 -4.64 -11.49
C GLY A 199 11.09 -5.76 -11.04
N GLY A 200 10.77 -6.44 -9.93
CA GLY A 200 11.58 -7.55 -9.42
C GLY A 200 13.02 -7.14 -9.11
N THR A 201 13.98 -7.96 -9.51
CA THR A 201 15.43 -7.73 -9.35
C THR A 201 16.07 -7.20 -10.65
N PHE A 202 15.32 -6.47 -11.48
CA PHE A 202 15.79 -5.93 -12.76
C PHE A 202 15.85 -4.40 -12.74
N GLU A 203 17.05 -3.84 -12.91
CA GLU A 203 17.33 -2.40 -12.79
C GLU A 203 16.53 -1.53 -13.76
N ASP A 204 16.48 -1.94 -15.03
CA ASP A 204 15.76 -1.26 -16.09
C ASP A 204 14.25 -1.24 -15.83
N LEU A 205 13.66 -2.38 -15.43
CA LEU A 205 12.24 -2.45 -15.07
C LEU A 205 11.91 -1.60 -13.85
N ARG A 206 12.79 -1.55 -12.84
CA ARG A 206 12.62 -0.69 -11.65
C ARG A 206 12.60 0.79 -12.04
N LYS A 207 13.52 1.20 -12.90
CA LYS A 207 13.59 2.57 -13.42
C LYS A 207 12.34 2.94 -14.23
N GLU A 208 11.95 2.09 -15.17
CA GLU A 208 10.77 2.32 -16.02
C GLU A 208 9.48 2.36 -15.21
N SER A 209 9.29 1.42 -14.28
CA SER A 209 8.14 1.40 -13.38
C SER A 209 8.10 2.64 -12.49
N ALA A 210 9.24 3.06 -11.93
CA ALA A 210 9.29 4.25 -11.08
C ALA A 210 8.86 5.51 -11.86
N GLN A 211 9.36 5.69 -13.07
CA GLN A 211 8.99 6.84 -13.92
C GLN A 211 7.50 6.79 -14.29
N ALA A 212 7.01 5.64 -14.75
CA ALA A 212 5.61 5.49 -15.16
C ALA A 212 4.63 5.71 -13.99
N ILE A 213 4.96 5.25 -12.78
CA ILE A 213 4.13 5.48 -11.59
C ILE A 213 4.22 6.94 -11.13
N VAL A 214 5.40 7.57 -11.23
CA VAL A 214 5.59 8.99 -10.88
C VAL A 214 4.80 9.92 -11.79
N ASP A 215 4.74 9.62 -13.09
CA ASP A 215 3.93 10.36 -14.08
C ASP A 215 2.43 10.35 -13.74
N LEU A 216 1.98 9.37 -12.97
CA LEU A 216 0.62 9.30 -12.44
C LEU A 216 0.39 10.17 -11.18
N ASP A 217 1.37 10.94 -10.69
CA ASP A 217 1.24 11.94 -9.61
C ASP A 217 0.38 11.50 -8.41
N PHE A 218 0.96 10.61 -7.60
CA PHE A 218 0.37 10.10 -6.36
C PHE A 218 0.75 10.96 -5.14
N ASN A 219 0.09 10.72 -4.01
CA ASN A 219 0.43 11.39 -2.73
C ASN A 219 1.77 10.88 -2.16
N GLY A 220 2.16 9.66 -2.50
CA GLY A 220 3.40 9.00 -2.09
C GLY A 220 3.70 7.80 -2.97
N TYR A 221 4.90 7.24 -2.81
CA TYR A 221 5.40 6.18 -3.67
C TYR A 221 6.01 5.05 -2.85
N ALA A 222 5.51 3.85 -3.08
CA ALA A 222 6.05 2.65 -2.46
C ALA A 222 6.96 1.88 -3.43
N ILE A 223 7.92 1.16 -2.88
CA ILE A 223 8.75 0.20 -3.59
C ILE A 223 8.27 -1.18 -3.14
N GLY A 224 7.54 -1.85 -4.03
CA GLY A 224 6.96 -3.19 -3.81
C GLY A 224 7.83 -4.30 -4.42
N GLY A 225 7.43 -5.55 -4.21
CA GLY A 225 8.16 -6.71 -4.75
C GLY A 225 9.60 -6.81 -4.23
N VAL A 226 9.81 -6.37 -2.98
CA VAL A 226 11.04 -6.53 -2.21
C VAL A 226 10.70 -7.27 -0.91
N SER A 227 11.67 -7.95 -0.30
CA SER A 227 11.50 -8.87 0.83
C SER A 227 10.51 -10.01 0.55
N VAL A 228 10.58 -10.60 -0.65
CA VAL A 228 9.71 -11.70 -1.10
C VAL A 228 10.45 -13.05 -1.20
N GLY A 229 11.70 -13.10 -0.75
CA GLY A 229 12.53 -14.31 -0.65
C GLY A 229 13.92 -14.16 -1.28
N GLU A 230 14.23 -13.01 -1.85
CA GLU A 230 15.54 -12.66 -2.38
C GLU A 230 16.59 -12.43 -1.28
N PRO A 231 17.90 -12.54 -1.61
CA PRO A 231 18.96 -12.12 -0.70
C PRO A 231 18.87 -10.63 -0.38
N GLU A 232 19.30 -10.25 0.83
CA GLU A 232 19.27 -8.85 1.31
C GLU A 232 19.98 -7.87 0.36
N GLU A 233 21.10 -8.29 -0.25
CA GLU A 233 21.82 -7.45 -1.22
C GLU A 233 20.98 -7.14 -2.47
N GLU A 234 20.26 -8.11 -3.01
CA GLU A 234 19.38 -7.92 -4.19
C GLU A 234 18.17 -7.04 -3.84
N MET A 235 17.61 -7.24 -2.64
CA MET A 235 16.53 -6.41 -2.10
C MET A 235 16.96 -4.94 -1.98
N MET A 236 18.14 -4.68 -1.41
CA MET A 236 18.68 -3.32 -1.26
C MET A 236 18.98 -2.68 -2.63
N ARG A 237 19.56 -3.44 -3.57
CA ARG A 237 19.79 -2.97 -4.95
C ARG A 237 18.49 -2.60 -5.66
N ALA A 238 17.43 -3.41 -5.51
CA ALA A 238 16.12 -3.11 -6.08
C ALA A 238 15.54 -1.79 -5.56
N VAL A 239 15.75 -1.49 -4.27
CA VAL A 239 15.38 -0.19 -3.67
C VAL A 239 16.23 0.94 -4.26
N GLU A 240 17.55 0.77 -4.32
CA GLU A 240 18.50 1.76 -4.85
C GLU A 240 18.28 2.08 -6.34
N TRP A 241 17.79 1.12 -7.14
CA TRP A 241 17.47 1.35 -8.54
C TRP A 241 16.19 2.17 -8.75
N ALA A 242 15.21 2.05 -7.84
CA ALA A 242 13.95 2.80 -7.94
C ALA A 242 14.04 4.20 -7.30
N GLU A 243 14.71 4.31 -6.16
CA GLU A 243 14.78 5.50 -5.29
C GLU A 243 15.12 6.81 -6.03
N PRO A 244 16.09 6.86 -6.97
CA PRO A 244 16.50 8.10 -7.63
C PRO A 244 15.42 8.73 -8.51
N PHE A 245 14.47 7.92 -8.97
CA PHE A 245 13.37 8.36 -9.84
C PHE A 245 12.13 8.81 -9.07
N LEU A 246 12.11 8.62 -7.74
CA LEU A 246 10.99 9.03 -6.90
C LEU A 246 11.12 10.51 -6.48
N PRO A 247 10.03 11.29 -6.42
CA PRO A 247 10.10 12.70 -6.02
C PRO A 247 10.63 12.87 -4.59
N GLY A 248 11.56 13.82 -4.41
CA GLY A 248 12.17 14.10 -3.10
C GLY A 248 11.23 14.77 -2.11
N ASN A 249 10.16 15.39 -2.60
CA ASN A 249 9.11 16.09 -1.84
C ASN A 249 7.88 15.22 -1.56
N LYS A 250 7.99 13.90 -1.73
CA LYS A 250 6.93 12.93 -1.45
C LYS A 250 7.46 11.84 -0.51
N PRO A 251 6.61 11.23 0.33
CA PRO A 251 7.01 10.11 1.17
C PRO A 251 7.35 8.90 0.29
N ARG A 252 8.32 8.11 0.75
CA ARG A 252 8.77 6.89 0.08
C ARG A 252 8.67 5.72 1.05
N TYR A 253 8.02 4.64 0.64
CA TYR A 253 7.72 3.48 1.49
C TYR A 253 8.31 2.20 0.90
N ALA A 254 9.30 1.60 1.55
CA ALA A 254 9.78 0.26 1.17
C ALA A 254 8.89 -0.80 1.82
N MET A 255 8.19 -1.60 1.02
CA MET A 255 7.18 -2.54 1.52
C MET A 255 7.83 -3.84 2.00
N GLY A 256 7.60 -4.21 3.26
CA GLY A 256 8.02 -5.50 3.81
C GLY A 256 9.39 -5.53 4.48
N LEU A 257 10.07 -4.38 4.60
CA LEU A 257 11.31 -4.20 5.36
C LEU A 257 11.06 -3.96 6.86
#